data_AF-A0A7X7G507-F1
#
_entry.id   AF-A0A7X7G507-F1
#
_cell.length_a   1.000
_cell.length_b   1.000
_cell.length_c   1.000
_cell.angle_alpha   90.00
_cell.angle_beta   90.00
_cell.angle_gamma   90.00
#
_symmetry.space_group_name_H-M   'P 1'
#
loop_
_entity.id
_entity.type
_entity.pdbx_description
1 polymer ?
#
loop_
_entity_poly.entity_id
_entity_poly.type
_entity_poly.pdbx_seq_one_letter_code
_entity_poly.pdbx_strand_id
1 'polypeptide(L)'
;MNELINQLVSKLGVQENQAMGAAGLLFKLAQQKLGGDFSKVAAALPGVGDMISAAPETGGLAKIAGGLLGKLGGDKAGGLADLASLAGGFSELKLDSGMIAKFVPVILEFVKGKGGQEVAALLGKALHKQ
;
A
#
# COMPACT_ATOMS: atom_id res chain seq x y z
N MET A 1 -11.64 -7.45 -6.81
CA MET A 1 -10.17 -7.26 -6.77
C MET A 1 -9.44 -7.71 -8.03
N ASN A 2 -9.90 -8.76 -8.73
CA ASN A 2 -9.27 -9.27 -9.96
C ASN A 2 -9.09 -8.19 -11.04
N GLU A 3 -10.04 -7.27 -11.17
CA GLU A 3 -9.93 -6.16 -12.12
C GLU A 3 -8.74 -5.24 -11.82
N LEU A 4 -8.49 -4.90 -10.55
CA LEU A 4 -7.31 -4.13 -10.15
C LEU A 4 -6.02 -4.89 -10.47
N ILE A 5 -5.98 -6.19 -10.15
CA ILE A 5 -4.82 -7.06 -10.43
C ILE A 5 -4.54 -7.06 -11.94
N ASN A 6 -5.57 -7.27 -12.76
CA ASN A 6 -5.44 -7.27 -14.22
C ASN A 6 -4.95 -5.92 -14.75
N GLN A 7 -5.43 -4.80 -14.19
CA GLN A 7 -4.95 -3.47 -14.57
C GLN A 7 -3.47 -3.28 -14.20
N LEU A 8 -3.04 -3.71 -13.02
CA LEU A 8 -1.65 -3.62 -12.59
C LEU A 8 -0.74 -4.48 -13.47
N VAL A 9 -1.12 -5.74 -13.72
CA VAL A 9 -0.41 -6.65 -14.62
C VAL A 9 -0.28 -6.05 -16.02
N SER A 10 -1.40 -5.59 -16.59
CA SER A 10 -1.43 -5.08 -17.97
C SER A 10 -0.69 -3.75 -18.14
N LYS A 11 -0.81 -2.83 -17.16
CA LYS A 11 -0.20 -1.49 -17.25
C LYS A 11 1.27 -1.49 -16.84
N LEU A 12 1.66 -2.33 -15.87
CA LEU A 12 2.98 -2.28 -15.26
C LEU A 12 3.87 -3.46 -15.64
N GLY A 13 3.33 -4.48 -16.32
CA GLY A 13 4.07 -5.67 -16.74
C GLY A 13 4.53 -6.56 -15.59
N VAL A 14 3.83 -6.51 -14.46
CA VAL A 14 4.09 -7.34 -13.27
C VAL A 14 3.28 -8.64 -13.32
N GLN A 15 3.63 -9.62 -12.50
CA GLN A 15 2.84 -10.85 -12.35
C GLN A 15 1.64 -10.66 -11.42
N GLU A 16 0.62 -11.52 -11.51
CA GLU A 16 -0.60 -11.41 -10.70
C GLU A 16 -0.32 -11.47 -9.19
N ASN A 17 0.56 -12.37 -8.76
CA ASN A 17 0.98 -12.49 -7.36
C ASN A 17 1.73 -11.23 -6.87
N GLN A 18 2.57 -10.65 -7.74
CA GLN A 18 3.27 -9.41 -7.45
C GLN A 18 2.28 -8.25 -7.34
N ALA A 19 1.33 -8.15 -8.26
CA ALA A 19 0.29 -7.13 -8.24
C ALA A 19 -0.59 -7.23 -6.98
N MET A 20 -1.00 -8.46 -6.63
CA MET A 20 -1.80 -8.74 -5.43
C MET A 20 -1.05 -8.34 -4.16
N GLY A 21 0.18 -8.83 -3.99
CA GLY A 21 0.99 -8.53 -2.80
C GLY A 21 1.34 -7.05 -2.68
N ALA A 22 1.75 -6.41 -3.78
CA ALA A 22 2.16 -5.01 -3.80
C ALA A 22 0.98 -4.06 -3.53
N ALA A 23 -0.19 -4.32 -4.12
CA ALA A 23 -1.40 -3.57 -3.79
C ALA A 23 -1.81 -3.79 -2.34
N GLY A 24 -1.72 -5.03 -1.85
CA GLY A 24 -1.94 -5.38 -0.44
C GLY A 24 -1.06 -4.58 0.52
N LEU A 25 0.23 -4.43 0.22
CA LEU A 25 1.16 -3.60 1.01
C LEU A 25 0.72 -2.13 1.08
N LEU A 26 0.29 -1.56 -0.05
CA LEU A 26 -0.20 -0.19 -0.12
C LEU A 26 -1.51 -0.02 0.67
N PHE A 27 -2.45 -0.95 0.54
CA PHE A 27 -3.67 -0.94 1.33
C PHE A 27 -3.40 -1.15 2.83
N LYS A 28 -2.42 -1.98 3.19
CA LYS A 28 -2.00 -2.19 4.58
C LYS A 28 -1.46 -0.91 5.20
N LEU A 29 -0.57 -0.21 4.48
CA LEU A 29 -0.09 1.10 4.92
C LEU A 29 -1.24 2.09 5.07
N ALA A 30 -2.14 2.15 4.09
CA ALA A 30 -3.29 3.03 4.16
C ALA A 30 -4.20 2.71 5.35
N GLN A 31 -4.41 1.42 5.65
CA GLN A 31 -5.15 0.97 6.83
C GLN A 31 -4.49 1.46 8.12
N GLN A 32 -3.16 1.39 8.23
CA GLN A 32 -2.43 1.89 9.40
C GLN A 32 -2.51 3.41 9.55
N LYS A 33 -2.47 4.15 8.43
CA LYS A 33 -2.53 5.62 8.41
C LYS A 33 -3.94 6.16 8.68
N LEU A 34 -4.95 5.54 8.08
CA LEU A 34 -6.35 5.99 8.17
C LEU A 34 -7.04 5.48 9.44
N GLY A 35 -6.58 4.38 10.02
CA GLY A 35 -7.20 3.78 11.20
C GLY A 35 -8.70 3.52 10.95
N GLY A 36 -9.57 4.15 11.76
CA GLY A 36 -11.02 4.00 11.64
C GLY A 36 -11.59 4.42 10.28
N ASP A 37 -10.99 5.39 9.59
CA ASP A 37 -11.44 5.86 8.28
C ASP A 37 -11.23 4.82 7.17
N PHE A 38 -10.34 3.84 7.37
CA PHE A 38 -10.15 2.76 6.41
C PHE A 38 -11.42 1.91 6.21
N SER A 39 -12.34 1.91 7.18
CA SER A 39 -13.64 1.22 7.06
C SER A 39 -14.43 1.70 5.85
N LYS A 40 -14.31 2.99 5.46
CA LYS A 40 -14.94 3.52 4.24
C LYS A 40 -14.33 2.92 2.96
N VAL A 41 -13.01 2.74 2.96
CA VAL A 41 -12.28 2.09 1.86
C VAL A 41 -12.65 0.63 1.77
N ALA A 42 -12.69 -0.07 2.90
CA ALA A 42 -13.08 -1.48 2.97
C ALA A 42 -14.53 -1.72 2.54
N ALA A 43 -15.46 -0.83 2.90
CA ALA A 43 -16.84 -0.89 2.46
C ALA A 43 -16.98 -0.70 0.94
N ALA A 44 -16.17 0.18 0.35
CA ALA A 44 -16.18 0.44 -1.09
C ALA A 44 -15.46 -0.64 -1.92
N LEU A 45 -14.54 -1.40 -1.31
CA LEU A 45 -13.69 -2.37 -1.98
C LEU A 45 -13.82 -3.75 -1.32
N PRO A 46 -14.89 -4.49 -1.63
CA PRO A 46 -15.02 -5.86 -1.15
C PRO A 46 -13.83 -6.71 -1.63
N GLY A 47 -13.13 -7.33 -0.68
CA GLY A 47 -11.91 -8.12 -0.91
C GLY A 47 -10.59 -7.36 -0.67
N VAL A 48 -10.61 -6.08 -0.26
CA VAL A 48 -9.36 -5.37 0.09
C VAL A 48 -8.66 -6.01 1.30
N GLY A 49 -9.42 -6.57 2.24
CA GLY A 49 -8.87 -7.29 3.40
C GLY A 49 -8.09 -8.55 3.01
N ASP A 50 -8.57 -9.28 2.00
CA ASP A 50 -7.86 -10.45 1.46
C ASP A 50 -6.55 -10.04 0.80
N MET A 51 -6.53 -8.91 0.07
CA MET A 51 -5.30 -8.35 -0.49
C MET A 51 -4.29 -7.96 0.59
N ILE A 52 -4.74 -7.28 1.64
CA ILE A 52 -3.89 -6.90 2.78
C ILE A 52 -3.29 -8.15 3.44
N SER A 53 -4.09 -9.22 3.54
CA SER A 53 -3.67 -10.49 4.14
C SER A 53 -2.72 -11.28 3.23
N ALA A 54 -2.86 -11.14 1.91
CA ALA A 54 -1.97 -11.73 0.91
C ALA A 54 -0.68 -10.93 0.70
N ALA A 55 -0.61 -9.70 1.23
CA ALA A 55 0.61 -8.90 1.22
C ALA A 55 1.69 -9.62 2.02
N PRO A 56 2.95 -9.64 1.56
CA PRO A 56 4.03 -10.19 2.36
C PRO A 56 4.06 -9.48 3.71
N GLU A 57 4.19 -10.27 4.77
CA GLU A 57 4.43 -9.73 6.08
C GLU A 57 5.77 -9.01 6.02
N THR A 58 5.73 -7.67 6.04
CA THR A 58 6.93 -6.84 6.16
C THR A 58 7.54 -7.07 7.55
N GLY A 59 8.16 -8.24 7.76
CA GLY A 59 8.85 -8.64 8.99
C GLY A 59 10.06 -7.76 9.30
N GLY A 60 10.40 -6.84 8.38
CA GLY A 60 11.35 -5.77 8.58
C GLY A 60 10.89 -4.70 9.57
N LEU A 61 9.58 -4.50 9.80
CA LEU A 61 9.11 -3.49 10.76
C LEU A 61 9.54 -3.82 12.18
N ALA A 62 9.51 -5.08 12.62
CA ALA A 62 9.96 -5.44 13.98
C ALA A 62 11.48 -5.25 14.16
N LYS A 63 12.29 -5.53 13.12
CA LYS A 63 13.75 -5.37 13.18
C LYS A 63 14.21 -3.92 12.99
N ILE A 64 13.53 -3.15 12.15
CA ILE A 64 13.80 -1.72 11.94
C ILE A 64 13.24 -0.91 13.11
N ALA A 65 12.07 -1.26 13.66
CA ALA A 65 11.54 -0.64 14.87
C ALA A 65 12.50 -0.83 16.06
N GLY A 66 13.07 -2.02 16.25
CA GLY A 66 14.06 -2.27 17.31
C GLY A 66 15.34 -1.41 17.21
N GLY A 67 15.76 -1.04 16.00
CA GLY A 67 16.97 -0.23 15.76
C GLY A 67 16.73 1.27 15.55
N LEU A 68 15.54 1.67 15.07
CA LEU A 68 15.23 3.03 14.63
C LEU A 68 14.31 3.77 15.60
N LEU A 69 13.49 3.06 16.41
CA LEU A 69 12.68 3.70 17.47
C LEU A 69 13.53 4.33 18.57
N GLY A 70 14.77 3.87 18.74
CA GLY A 70 15.68 4.42 19.76
C GLY A 70 16.30 5.77 19.42
N LYS A 71 16.22 6.26 18.17
CA LYS A 71 17.01 7.44 17.74
C LYS A 71 16.30 8.48 16.87
N LEU A 72 15.08 8.23 16.39
CA LEU A 72 14.40 9.15 15.45
C LEU A 72 12.98 9.47 15.90
N GLY A 73 12.87 10.23 17.00
CA GLY A 73 11.63 10.89 17.40
C GLY A 73 11.34 12.09 16.51
N GLY A 74 10.38 11.97 15.59
CA GLY A 74 9.83 13.09 14.83
C GLY A 74 9.09 12.65 13.56
N ASP A 75 7.97 13.28 13.24
CA ASP A 75 7.04 12.96 12.13
C ASP A 75 7.70 12.76 10.74
N LYS A 76 8.90 13.29 10.51
CA LYS A 76 9.69 13.03 9.29
C LYS A 76 10.22 11.60 9.20
N ALA A 77 10.44 10.93 10.33
CA ALA A 77 10.86 9.54 10.40
C ALA A 77 9.75 8.57 9.98
N GLY A 78 8.48 8.94 10.24
CA GLY A 78 7.31 8.11 9.89
C GLY A 78 7.23 7.86 8.39
N GLY A 79 7.20 8.91 7.57
CA GLY A 79 7.11 8.75 6.11
C GLY A 79 8.31 8.03 5.47
N LEU A 80 9.49 8.15 6.07
CA LEU A 80 10.69 7.44 5.61
C LEU A 80 10.64 5.95 6.01
N ALA A 81 10.14 5.65 7.21
CA ALA A 81 9.90 4.28 7.67
C ALA A 81 8.79 3.60 6.85
N ASP A 82 7.73 4.31 6.49
CA ASP A 82 6.65 3.79 5.64
C ASP A 82 7.18 3.42 4.26
N LEU A 83 7.95 4.32 3.63
CA LEU A 83 8.55 4.07 2.32
C LEU A 83 9.56 2.92 2.38
N ALA A 84 10.38 2.86 3.43
CA ALA A 84 11.32 1.75 3.62
C ALA A 84 10.59 0.41 3.82
N SER A 85 9.46 0.41 4.54
CA SER A 85 8.64 -0.79 4.73
C SER A 85 8.00 -1.26 3.44
N LEU A 86 7.44 -0.34 2.64
CA LEU A 86 6.94 -0.66 1.30
C LEU A 86 8.05 -1.16 0.38
N ALA A 87 9.22 -0.50 0.37
CA ALA A 87 10.36 -0.92 -0.44
C ALA A 87 10.85 -2.33 -0.06
N GLY A 88 10.87 -2.66 1.23
CA GLY A 88 11.17 -4.00 1.72
C GLY A 88 10.17 -5.04 1.21
N GLY A 89 8.87 -4.80 1.38
CA GLY A 89 7.84 -5.72 0.90
C GLY A 89 7.81 -5.86 -0.63
N PHE A 90 8.04 -4.78 -1.39
CA PHE A 90 8.19 -4.85 -2.84
C PHE A 90 9.42 -5.68 -3.24
N SER A 91 10.53 -5.52 -2.52
CA SER A 91 11.74 -6.33 -2.74
C SER A 91 11.50 -7.82 -2.49
N GLU A 92 10.70 -8.19 -1.48
CA GLU A 92 10.30 -9.59 -1.24
C GLU A 92 9.49 -10.17 -2.41
N LEU A 93 8.69 -9.32 -3.08
CA LEU A 93 7.97 -9.66 -4.30
C LEU A 93 8.85 -9.61 -5.57
N LYS A 94 10.16 -9.36 -5.42
CA LYS A 94 11.10 -9.11 -6.51
C LYS A 94 10.66 -7.94 -7.42
N LEU A 95 10.07 -6.90 -6.83
CA LEU A 95 9.70 -5.66 -7.51
C LEU A 95 10.66 -4.54 -7.11
N ASP A 96 10.99 -3.68 -8.07
CA ASP A 96 11.75 -2.46 -7.80
C ASP A 96 10.94 -1.47 -6.97
N SER A 97 11.59 -0.76 -6.06
CA SER A 97 10.94 0.29 -5.24
C SER A 97 10.36 1.43 -6.09
N GLY A 98 10.91 1.65 -7.30
CA GLY A 98 10.36 2.60 -8.26
C GLY A 98 8.97 2.21 -8.79
N MET A 99 8.56 0.94 -8.66
CA MET A 99 7.21 0.49 -9.00
C MET A 99 6.18 1.04 -8.02
N ILE A 100 6.53 1.32 -6.76
CA ILE A 100 5.60 1.90 -5.77
C ILE A 100 4.93 3.16 -6.35
N ALA A 101 5.73 4.06 -6.93
CA ALA A 101 5.25 5.30 -7.54
C ALA A 101 4.34 5.07 -8.77
N LYS A 102 4.44 3.91 -9.43
CA LYS A 102 3.59 3.52 -10.56
C LYS A 102 2.31 2.82 -10.13
N PHE A 103 2.35 2.06 -9.03
CA PHE A 103 1.20 1.35 -8.47
C PHE A 103 0.19 2.33 -7.87
N VAL A 104 0.65 3.33 -7.13
CA VAL A 104 -0.22 4.30 -6.45
C VAL A 104 -1.27 4.93 -7.38
N PRO A 105 -0.92 5.54 -8.53
CA PRO A 105 -1.93 6.15 -9.40
C PRO A 105 -2.93 5.14 -9.98
N VAL A 106 -2.50 3.92 -10.33
CA VAL A 106 -3.39 2.87 -10.85
C VAL A 106 -4.39 2.43 -9.79
N ILE A 107 -3.93 2.24 -8.55
CA ILE A 107 -4.81 1.89 -7.42
C ILE A 107 -5.79 3.04 -7.15
N LEU A 108 -5.32 4.29 -7.11
CA LEU A 108 -6.18 5.45 -6.87
C LEU A 108 -7.26 5.61 -7.96
N GLU A 109 -6.91 5.40 -9.23
CA GLU A 109 -7.89 5.38 -10.32
C GLU A 109 -8.94 4.29 -10.12
N PHE A 110 -8.51 3.07 -9.78
CA PHE A 110 -9.42 1.96 -9.54
C PHE A 110 -10.36 2.24 -8.35
N VAL A 111 -9.81 2.71 -7.23
CA VAL A 111 -10.60 3.07 -6.04
C VAL A 111 -11.54 4.21 -6.35
N LYS A 112 -11.15 5.19 -7.16
CA LYS A 112 -12.05 6.26 -7.61
C LYS A 112 -13.21 5.71 -8.43
N GLY A 113 -12.96 4.73 -9.30
CA GLY A 113 -14.00 4.09 -10.10
C GLY A 113 -14.97 3.23 -9.29
N LYS A 114 -14.51 2.57 -8.22
CA LYS A 114 -15.34 1.68 -7.39
C LYS A 114 -15.99 2.37 -6.19
N GLY A 115 -15.23 3.20 -5.48
CA GLY A 115 -15.62 3.86 -4.23
C GLY A 115 -15.89 5.35 -4.36
N GLY A 116 -15.71 5.93 -5.55
CA GLY A 116 -15.90 7.35 -5.78
C GLY A 116 -14.72 8.21 -5.34
N GLN A 117 -14.86 9.53 -5.58
CA GLN A 117 -13.78 10.48 -5.39
C GLN A 117 -13.39 10.67 -3.91
N GLU A 118 -14.34 10.58 -2.98
CA GLU A 118 -14.06 10.69 -1.54
C GLU A 118 -13.14 9.57 -1.07
N VAL A 119 -13.45 8.33 -1.39
CA VAL A 119 -12.67 7.15 -0.97
C VAL A 119 -11.28 7.17 -1.59
N ALA A 120 -11.19 7.54 -2.87
CA ALA A 120 -9.89 7.72 -3.54
C ALA A 120 -9.07 8.85 -2.91
N ALA A 121 -9.70 9.95 -2.50
CA ALA A 121 -9.01 11.04 -1.82
C ALA A 121 -8.51 10.62 -0.43
N LEU A 122 -9.28 9.86 0.34
CA LEU A 122 -8.85 9.29 1.62
C LEU A 122 -7.62 8.39 1.44
N LEU A 123 -7.70 7.46 0.48
CA LEU A 123 -6.58 6.57 0.17
C LEU A 123 -5.36 7.37 -0.31
N GLY A 124 -5.57 8.37 -1.16
CA GLY A 124 -4.50 9.24 -1.66
C GLY A 124 -3.80 10.01 -0.55
N LYS A 125 -4.53 10.53 0.44
CA LYS A 125 -3.96 11.19 1.62
C LYS A 125 -3.10 10.25 2.48
N ALA A 126 -3.43 8.96 2.48
CA ALA A 126 -2.67 7.96 3.23
C ALA A 126 -1.38 7.54 2.51
N LEU A 127 -1.40 7.50 1.18
CA LEU A 127 -0.29 7.04 0.34
C LEU A 127 0.66 8.18 -0.09
N HIS A 128 0.15 9.40 -0.19
CA HIS A 128 0.97 10.58 -0.47
C HIS A 128 1.32 11.27 0.84
N LYS A 129 2.61 11.56 1.02
CA LYS A 129 3.10 12.43 2.08
C LYS A 129 2.43 13.80 1.91
N GLN A 130 1.63 14.22 2.89
CA GLN A 130 1.23 15.61 3.06
C GLN A 130 2.45 16.48 3.32
#